data_AF-A0A3A8Q002-F1
#
_entry.id   AF-A0A3A8Q002-F1
#
_cell.length_a   1.000
_cell.length_b   1.000
_cell.length_c   1.000
_cell.angle_alpha   90.00
_cell.angle_beta   90.00
_cell.angle_gamma   90.00
#
_symmetry.space_group_name_H-M   'P 1'
#
loop_
_entity.id
_entity.type
_entity.pdbx_description
1 polymer ?
#
loop_
_entity_poly.entity_id
_entity_poly.type
_entity_poly.pdbx_seq_one_letter_code
_entity_poly.pdbx_strand_id
1 'polypeptide(L)'
;SHEWVGFAFQLNHGLGGRGGWATFGEYLAGQLALGGPVLFPLALVYAVRGPREQFLLRMATVVPLVFFGYAAARTRGEANWPAAAYVAACVGVAGMRPGWQRAAAWSGMAVSLAVTSHLLFPVLTFERDVLLSRTHGWGPLEQLATPEKLFPDMKPGRTVVYAPTYQLASQVAYAAGVETDTVGPARRKSQYDVWPPLDLEPGQDVLWCSENGVEPPEELVQRFGLVEGPVELAVDFRGRRLHTFTVWRLHHLNVPPR
;
A
#
# COMPACT_ATOMS: atom_id res chain seq x y z
N SER A 1 -3.56 -33.30 8.55
CA SER A 1 -2.26 -32.62 8.70
C SER A 1 -2.19 -31.54 7.64
N HIS A 2 -2.08 -30.25 8.01
CA HIS A 2 -2.24 -29.11 7.09
C HIS A 2 -1.02 -28.81 6.19
N GLU A 3 -0.19 -29.82 5.87
CA GLU A 3 1.00 -29.81 5.00
C GLU A 3 1.95 -28.59 5.09
N TRP A 4 1.85 -27.78 6.14
CA TRP A 4 2.58 -26.52 6.27
C TRP A 4 2.46 -25.62 5.03
N VAL A 5 1.35 -25.72 4.28
CA VAL A 5 1.16 -25.02 2.99
C VAL A 5 1.34 -23.51 3.14
N GLY A 6 0.90 -22.94 4.27
CA GLY A 6 1.14 -21.53 4.59
C GLY A 6 2.62 -21.16 4.68
N PHE A 7 3.44 -22.00 5.31
CA PHE A 7 4.89 -21.78 5.38
C PHE A 7 5.57 -21.98 4.03
N ALA A 8 5.18 -23.00 3.26
CA ALA A 8 5.68 -23.21 1.91
C ALA A 8 5.34 -22.04 0.98
N PHE A 9 4.11 -21.52 1.06
CA PHE A 9 3.67 -20.34 0.33
C PHE A 9 4.49 -19.08 0.70
N GLN A 10 4.69 -18.84 2.00
CA GLN A 10 5.48 -17.69 2.49
C GLN A 10 6.96 -17.80 2.11
N LEU A 11 7.55 -19.01 2.18
CA LEU A 11 8.92 -19.26 1.75
C LEU A 11 9.09 -19.04 0.25
N ASN A 12 8.17 -19.54 -0.58
CA ASN A 12 8.23 -19.33 -2.04
C ASN A 12 8.01 -17.86 -2.42
N HIS A 13 7.15 -17.12 -1.71
CA HIS A 13 6.94 -15.69 -1.94
C HIS A 13 8.17 -14.85 -1.56
N GLY A 14 8.81 -15.14 -0.42
CA GLY A 14 9.94 -14.36 0.08
C GLY A 14 11.32 -14.80 -0.43
N LEU A 15 11.49 -16.05 -0.88
CA LEU A 15 12.79 -16.62 -1.26
C LEU A 15 12.86 -17.14 -2.70
N GLY A 16 11.74 -17.21 -3.42
CA GLY A 16 11.66 -17.80 -4.78
C GLY A 16 12.07 -16.87 -5.93
N GLY A 17 12.61 -15.69 -5.66
CA GLY A 17 12.88 -14.66 -6.68
C GLY A 17 14.28 -14.69 -7.31
N ARG A 18 14.44 -13.82 -8.31
CA ARG A 18 15.72 -13.50 -8.99
C ARG A 18 16.33 -12.20 -8.46
N GLY A 19 16.34 -12.02 -7.14
CA GLY A 19 16.99 -10.89 -6.47
C GLY A 19 18.52 -10.92 -6.61
N GLY A 20 19.18 -9.91 -6.04
CA GLY A 20 20.63 -9.82 -6.03
C GLY A 20 21.14 -8.67 -5.17
N TRP A 21 22.37 -8.21 -5.44
CA TRP A 21 22.98 -7.11 -4.68
C TRP A 21 22.20 -5.81 -4.74
N ALA A 22 21.48 -5.54 -5.84
CA ALA A 22 20.63 -4.37 -5.96
C ALA A 22 19.45 -4.41 -4.98
N THR A 23 18.72 -5.53 -4.90
CA THR A 23 17.57 -5.68 -3.98
C THR A 23 18.01 -5.72 -2.52
N PHE A 24 19.20 -6.27 -2.24
CA PHE A 24 19.81 -6.18 -0.92
C PHE A 24 20.22 -4.74 -0.57
N GLY A 25 20.78 -3.99 -1.53
CA GLY A 25 21.10 -2.58 -1.37
C GLY A 25 19.87 -1.72 -1.08
N GLU A 26 18.76 -1.97 -1.80
CA GLU A 26 17.46 -1.35 -1.51
C GLU A 26 16.99 -1.64 -0.09
N TYR A 27 17.16 -2.87 0.39
CA TYR A 27 16.84 -3.22 1.78
C TYR A 27 17.70 -2.45 2.78
N LEU A 28 19.01 -2.38 2.59
CA LEU A 28 19.91 -1.63 3.48
C LEU A 28 19.59 -0.13 3.49
N ALA A 29 19.32 0.46 2.33
CA ALA A 29 18.87 1.83 2.23
C ALA A 29 17.53 2.03 2.96
N GLY A 30 16.61 1.07 2.83
CA GLY A 30 15.35 1.03 3.57
C GLY A 30 15.54 0.96 5.10
N GLN A 31 16.49 0.15 5.59
CA GLN A 31 16.81 0.06 7.02
C GLN A 31 17.45 1.35 7.55
N LEU A 32 18.27 2.03 6.75
CA LEU A 32 18.81 3.34 7.09
C LEU A 32 17.74 4.44 7.08
N ALA A 33 16.76 4.36 6.19
CA ALA A 33 15.63 5.29 6.17
C ALA A 33 14.66 5.04 7.33
N LEU A 34 14.37 3.78 7.66
CA LEU A 34 13.41 3.41 8.70
C LEU A 34 13.99 3.51 10.11
N GLY A 35 15.13 2.86 10.34
CA GLY A 35 15.83 2.95 11.63
C GLY A 35 16.52 4.30 11.81
N GLY A 36 16.87 4.98 10.72
CA GLY A 36 17.72 6.17 10.75
C GLY A 36 19.21 5.80 10.62
N PRO A 37 20.04 6.78 10.23
CA PRO A 37 21.45 6.55 9.92
C PRO A 37 22.31 6.18 11.14
N VAL A 38 21.80 6.37 12.36
CA VAL A 38 22.52 6.05 13.60
C VAL A 38 21.96 4.82 14.30
N LEU A 39 20.64 4.71 14.47
CA LEU A 39 20.04 3.60 15.21
C LEU A 39 20.28 2.26 14.51
N PHE A 40 20.21 2.20 13.16
CA PHE A 40 20.46 0.95 12.45
C PHE A 40 21.88 0.41 12.67
N PRO A 41 22.96 1.19 12.47
CA PRO A 41 24.30 0.76 12.87
C PRO A 41 24.42 0.40 14.35
N LEU A 42 23.82 1.17 15.25
CA LEU A 42 23.83 0.86 16.69
C LEU A 42 23.11 -0.45 17.02
N ALA A 43 22.04 -0.79 16.30
CA ALA A 43 21.34 -2.06 16.43
C ALA A 43 22.26 -3.24 16.09
N LEU A 44 23.09 -3.11 15.04
CA LEU A 44 24.09 -4.12 14.68
C LEU A 44 25.21 -4.21 15.74
N VAL A 45 25.68 -3.06 16.23
CA VAL A 45 26.68 -3.03 17.33
C VAL A 45 26.11 -3.69 18.59
N TYR A 46 24.86 -3.39 18.94
CA TYR A 46 24.15 -4.00 20.05
C TYR A 46 23.98 -5.51 19.88
N ALA A 47 23.58 -5.96 18.69
CA ALA A 47 23.45 -7.38 18.39
C ALA A 47 24.75 -8.16 18.66
N VAL A 48 25.91 -7.58 18.31
CA VAL A 48 27.22 -8.25 18.44
C VAL A 48 27.85 -8.05 19.82
N ARG A 49 27.81 -6.82 20.36
CA ARG A 49 28.55 -6.39 21.56
C ARG A 49 27.67 -6.11 22.78
N GLY A 50 26.36 -6.29 22.67
CA GLY A 50 25.44 -6.09 23.79
C GLY A 50 25.71 -7.06 24.95
N PRO A 51 25.22 -6.72 26.16
CA PRO A 51 25.39 -7.57 27.34
C PRO A 51 24.89 -9.00 27.11
N ARG A 52 25.53 -9.99 27.74
CA ARG A 52 25.16 -11.40 27.57
C ARG A 52 23.81 -11.71 28.20
N GLU A 53 23.49 -11.00 29.27
CA GLU A 53 22.24 -11.07 30.03
C GLU A 53 21.03 -10.64 29.16
N GLN A 54 21.29 -9.88 28.09
CA GLN A 54 20.26 -9.42 27.14
C GLN A 54 20.19 -10.30 25.89
N PHE A 55 20.59 -11.57 25.97
CA PHE A 55 20.63 -12.49 24.83
C PHE A 55 19.34 -12.49 24.01
N LEU A 56 18.17 -12.59 24.65
CA LEU A 56 16.89 -12.63 23.96
C LEU A 56 16.58 -11.34 23.20
N LEU A 57 16.90 -10.17 23.77
CA LEU A 57 16.71 -8.88 23.10
C LEU A 57 17.66 -8.75 21.91
N ARG A 58 18.92 -9.19 22.05
CA ARG A 58 19.88 -9.22 20.94
C ARG A 58 19.40 -10.13 19.82
N MET A 59 18.85 -11.29 20.14
CA MET A 59 18.26 -12.20 19.15
C MET A 59 17.03 -11.60 18.49
N ALA A 60 16.14 -10.97 19.27
CA ALA A 60 14.97 -10.25 18.75
C ALA A 60 15.34 -9.08 17.83
N THR A 61 16.51 -8.47 18.00
CA THR A 61 17.06 -7.49 17.06
C THR A 61 17.66 -8.16 15.81
N VAL A 62 18.60 -9.10 15.99
CA VAL A 62 19.43 -9.58 14.87
C VAL A 62 18.71 -10.60 13.99
N VAL A 63 17.89 -11.48 14.56
CA VAL A 63 17.26 -12.56 13.79
C VAL A 63 16.32 -12.00 12.71
N PRO A 64 15.40 -11.06 12.99
CA PRO A 64 14.56 -10.51 11.94
C PRO A 64 15.38 -9.71 10.91
N LEU A 65 16.35 -8.90 11.34
CA LEU A 65 17.19 -8.10 10.44
C LEU A 65 18.01 -8.98 9.47
N VAL A 66 18.56 -10.09 9.96
CA VAL A 66 19.33 -11.03 9.14
C VAL A 66 18.40 -11.87 8.27
N PHE A 67 17.28 -12.36 8.81
CA PHE A 67 16.32 -13.15 8.05
C PHE A 67 15.75 -12.36 6.87
N PHE A 68 15.26 -11.14 7.12
CA PHE A 68 14.72 -10.28 6.07
C PHE A 68 15.81 -9.70 5.17
N GLY A 69 17.03 -9.49 5.67
CA GLY A 69 18.17 -9.14 4.83
C GLY A 69 18.55 -10.26 3.85
N TYR A 70 18.55 -11.51 4.32
CA TYR A 70 18.74 -12.68 3.46
C TYR A 70 17.61 -12.82 2.44
N ALA A 71 16.35 -12.68 2.88
CA ALA A 71 15.20 -12.71 1.98
C ALA A 71 15.26 -11.59 0.94
N ALA A 72 15.68 -10.38 1.32
CA ALA A 72 15.84 -9.25 0.42
C ALA A 72 16.93 -9.44 -0.66
N ALA A 73 17.92 -10.30 -0.39
CA ALA A 73 18.90 -10.70 -1.40
C ALA A 73 18.31 -11.66 -2.46
N ARG A 74 17.20 -12.34 -2.14
CA ARG A 74 16.51 -13.31 -3.02
C ARG A 74 15.30 -12.72 -3.73
N THR A 75 14.57 -11.84 -3.07
CA THR A 75 13.40 -11.14 -3.61
C THR A 75 13.40 -9.71 -3.11
N ARG A 76 12.60 -8.82 -3.70
CA ARG A 76 12.46 -7.47 -3.16
C ARG A 76 11.66 -7.54 -1.85
N GLY A 77 12.32 -7.22 -0.73
CA GLY A 77 11.69 -7.13 0.58
C GLY A 77 11.30 -5.70 0.93
N GLU A 78 10.19 -5.51 1.64
CA GLU A 78 9.82 -4.19 2.14
C GLU A 78 10.60 -3.83 3.41
N ALA A 79 11.04 -2.57 3.51
CA ALA A 79 11.89 -2.11 4.61
C ALA A 79 11.23 -2.19 5.99
N ASN A 80 9.89 -2.16 6.03
CA ASN A 80 9.08 -2.26 7.25
C ASN A 80 8.97 -3.69 7.80
N TRP A 81 9.28 -4.74 7.03
CA TRP A 81 9.17 -6.12 7.51
C TRP A 81 9.96 -6.42 8.80
N PRO A 82 11.23 -6.00 8.93
CA PRO A 82 11.98 -6.14 10.17
C PRO A 82 11.67 -5.05 11.21
N ALA A 83 10.66 -4.18 11.03
CA ALA A 83 10.47 -3.00 11.89
C ALA A 83 10.40 -3.33 13.40
N ALA A 84 9.81 -4.47 13.75
CA ALA A 84 9.71 -4.93 15.14
C ALA A 84 11.09 -5.14 15.81
N ALA A 85 12.14 -5.45 15.04
CA ALA A 85 13.51 -5.59 15.55
C ALA A 85 14.03 -4.30 16.18
N TYR A 86 13.58 -3.14 15.70
CA TYR A 86 14.00 -1.84 16.23
C TYR A 86 13.45 -1.58 17.63
N VAL A 87 12.34 -2.21 18.02
CA VAL A 87 11.83 -2.11 19.41
C VAL A 87 12.86 -2.70 20.37
N ALA A 88 13.34 -3.92 20.10
CA ALA A 88 14.39 -4.54 20.89
C ALA A 88 15.72 -3.78 20.81
N ALA A 89 16.05 -3.24 19.62
CA ALA A 89 17.26 -2.44 19.44
C ALA A 89 17.24 -1.15 20.28
N CYS A 90 16.10 -0.47 20.38
CA CYS A 90 15.93 0.72 21.20
C CYS A 90 16.19 0.43 22.68
N VAL A 91 15.72 -0.71 23.21
CA VAL A 91 16.01 -1.15 24.59
C VAL A 91 17.52 -1.34 24.78
N GLY A 92 18.19 -2.00 23.82
CA GLY A 92 19.64 -2.17 23.84
C GLY A 92 20.42 -0.85 23.80
N VAL A 93 20.02 0.07 22.93
CA VAL A 93 20.64 1.39 22.77
C VAL A 93 20.41 2.27 23.99
N ALA A 94 19.29 2.13 24.69
CA ALA A 94 19.04 2.84 25.96
C ALA A 94 20.05 2.45 27.06
N GLY A 95 20.67 1.26 26.97
CA GLY A 95 21.77 0.86 27.85
C GLY A 95 23.15 1.36 27.42
N MET A 96 23.28 1.99 26.25
CA MET A 96 24.56 2.51 25.75
C MET A 96 24.90 3.90 26.31
N ARG A 97 26.06 4.44 25.96
CA ARG A 97 26.46 5.80 26.37
C ARG A 97 25.40 6.84 25.98
N PRO A 98 25.11 7.85 26.83
CA PRO A 98 24.09 8.87 26.54
C PRO A 98 24.31 9.66 25.23
N GLY A 99 25.55 9.76 24.74
CA GLY A 99 25.85 10.36 23.44
C GLY A 99 25.24 9.58 22.27
N TRP A 100 25.29 8.25 22.32
CA TRP A 100 24.73 7.38 21.27
C TRP A 100 23.21 7.39 21.26
N GLN A 101 22.59 7.39 22.45
CA GLN A 101 21.15 7.52 22.59
C GLN A 101 20.64 8.83 21.97
N ARG A 102 21.28 9.95 22.33
CA ARG A 102 20.96 11.26 21.77
C ARG A 102 21.19 11.29 20.27
N ALA A 103 22.31 10.78 19.77
CA ALA A 103 22.58 10.73 18.34
C ALA A 103 21.52 9.92 17.58
N ALA A 104 21.10 8.77 18.11
CA ALA A 104 20.02 7.97 17.54
C ALA A 104 18.71 8.76 17.50
N ALA A 105 18.30 9.34 18.63
CA ALA A 105 17.07 10.13 18.75
C ALA A 105 17.06 11.34 17.80
N TRP A 106 18.13 12.14 17.78
CA TRP A 106 18.24 13.29 16.89
C TRP A 106 18.25 12.87 15.42
N SER A 107 18.93 11.77 15.07
CA SER A 107 18.92 11.26 13.70
C SER A 107 17.53 10.79 13.26
N GLY A 108 16.80 10.08 14.13
CA GLY A 108 15.44 9.64 13.86
C GLY A 108 14.51 10.82 13.70
N MET A 109 14.58 11.79 14.62
CA MET A 109 13.78 13.01 14.53
C MET A 109 14.08 13.80 13.26
N ALA A 110 15.35 13.93 12.86
CA ALA A 110 15.73 14.60 11.62
C ALA A 110 15.11 13.92 10.39
N VAL A 111 15.15 12.58 10.33
CA VAL A 111 14.51 11.82 9.23
C VAL A 111 12.99 12.01 9.25
N SER A 112 12.34 11.88 10.41
CA SER A 112 10.90 12.08 10.55
C SER A 112 10.47 13.50 10.15
N LEU A 113 11.22 14.51 10.58
CA LEU A 113 10.97 15.90 10.20
C LEU A 113 11.17 16.12 8.70
N ALA A 114 12.20 15.53 8.10
CA ALA A 114 12.44 15.65 6.66
C ALA A 114 11.30 15.03 5.84
N VAL A 115 10.86 13.81 6.20
CA VAL A 115 9.73 13.14 5.55
C VAL A 115 8.43 13.92 5.74
N THR A 116 8.13 14.34 6.97
CA THR A 116 6.92 15.12 7.27
C THR A 116 6.93 16.46 6.53
N SER A 117 8.08 17.13 6.50
CA SER A 117 8.24 18.39 5.76
C SER A 117 8.03 18.17 4.27
N HIS A 118 8.51 17.07 3.68
CA HIS A 118 8.25 16.76 2.27
C HIS A 118 6.77 16.49 1.99
N LEU A 119 6.08 15.77 2.88
CA LEU A 119 4.64 15.50 2.73
C LEU A 119 3.80 16.78 2.84
N LEU A 120 4.14 17.67 3.77
CA LEU A 120 3.41 18.92 3.98
C LEU A 120 3.86 20.03 3.02
N PHE A 121 5.11 20.00 2.57
CA PHE A 121 5.76 20.98 1.72
C PHE A 121 6.66 20.28 0.71
N PRO A 122 6.09 19.67 -0.36
CA PRO A 122 6.85 18.96 -1.38
C PRO A 122 7.60 19.97 -2.25
N VAL A 123 8.69 20.53 -1.74
CA VAL A 123 9.57 21.47 -2.47
C VAL A 123 10.42 20.68 -3.45
N LEU A 124 10.91 19.50 -3.03
CA LEU A 124 11.67 18.60 -3.89
C LEU A 124 10.74 17.85 -4.85
N THR A 125 11.13 17.76 -6.10
CA THR A 125 10.45 16.97 -7.13
C THR A 125 11.16 15.65 -7.32
N PHE A 126 10.40 14.56 -7.29
CA PHE A 126 10.88 13.24 -7.64
C PHE A 126 10.00 12.71 -8.78
N GLU A 127 10.60 12.02 -9.74
CA GLU A 127 9.87 11.42 -10.85
C GLU A 127 8.79 10.44 -10.35
N ARG A 128 9.07 9.73 -9.24
CA ARG A 128 8.14 8.82 -8.60
C ARG A 128 8.05 9.09 -7.10
N ASP A 129 7.20 10.05 -6.73
CA ASP A 129 6.95 10.42 -5.34
C ASP A 129 5.88 9.53 -4.69
N VAL A 130 6.27 8.30 -4.35
CA VAL A 130 5.36 7.28 -3.78
C VAL A 130 4.78 7.72 -2.43
N LEU A 131 5.52 8.49 -1.64
CA LEU A 131 5.04 8.96 -0.33
C LEU A 131 3.92 9.98 -0.49
N LEU A 132 4.11 10.94 -1.39
CA LEU A 132 3.13 11.97 -1.66
C LEU A 132 1.87 11.37 -2.33
N SER A 133 2.02 10.53 -3.35
CA SER A 133 0.87 9.92 -4.04
C SER A 133 0.03 9.00 -3.14
N ARG A 134 0.66 8.29 -2.19
CA ARG A 134 -0.09 7.44 -1.24
C ARG A 134 -0.87 8.24 -0.21
N THR A 135 -0.41 9.44 0.15
CA THR A 135 -0.99 10.23 1.26
C THR A 135 -1.92 11.35 0.79
N HIS A 136 -1.81 11.78 -0.47
CA HIS A 136 -2.55 12.92 -1.01
C HIS A 136 -3.23 12.58 -2.34
N GLY A 137 -4.15 13.46 -2.75
CA GLY A 137 -4.77 13.41 -4.07
C GLY A 137 -5.95 12.45 -4.20
N TRP A 138 -6.48 11.92 -3.10
CA TRP A 138 -7.63 11.02 -3.12
C TRP A 138 -8.98 11.74 -3.14
N GLY A 139 -9.00 13.05 -2.89
CA GLY A 139 -10.22 13.88 -2.79
C GLY A 139 -11.20 13.79 -3.97
N PRO A 140 -10.77 13.67 -5.25
CA PRO A 140 -11.73 13.55 -6.36
C PRO A 140 -12.63 12.34 -6.27
N LEU A 141 -12.23 11.27 -5.56
CA LEU A 141 -13.05 10.09 -5.40
C LEU A 141 -14.36 10.39 -4.65
N GLU A 142 -14.43 11.46 -3.86
CA GLU A 142 -15.67 11.93 -3.21
C GLU A 142 -16.79 12.21 -4.21
N GLN A 143 -16.45 12.57 -5.46
CA GLN A 143 -17.44 12.84 -6.51
C GLN A 143 -18.26 11.58 -6.89
N LEU A 144 -17.74 10.38 -6.59
CA LEU A 144 -18.45 9.12 -6.80
C LEU A 144 -19.67 8.96 -5.88
N ALA A 145 -19.79 9.77 -4.82
CA ALA A 145 -20.98 9.81 -3.97
C ALA A 145 -22.19 10.45 -4.67
N THR A 146 -21.95 11.30 -5.67
CA THR A 146 -22.99 11.98 -6.47
C THR A 146 -22.75 11.71 -7.96
N PRO A 147 -22.90 10.45 -8.40
CA PRO A 147 -22.52 10.04 -9.74
C PRO A 147 -23.35 10.71 -10.84
N GLU A 148 -24.54 11.22 -10.52
CA GLU A 148 -25.38 12.02 -11.43
C GLU A 148 -24.71 13.31 -11.90
N LYS A 149 -23.72 13.82 -11.16
CA LYS A 149 -22.90 14.96 -11.60
C LYS A 149 -21.86 14.58 -12.65
N LEU A 150 -21.45 13.32 -12.65
CA LEU A 150 -20.49 12.76 -13.62
C LEU A 150 -21.22 12.24 -14.86
N PHE A 151 -22.39 11.64 -14.66
CA PHE A 151 -23.25 11.05 -15.69
C PHE A 151 -24.69 11.55 -15.48
N PRO A 152 -25.11 12.62 -16.19
CA PRO A 152 -26.43 13.26 -15.98
C PRO A 152 -27.64 12.32 -16.09
N ASP A 153 -27.52 11.25 -16.86
CA ASP A 153 -28.58 10.25 -17.05
C ASP A 153 -28.61 9.17 -15.96
N MET A 154 -27.70 9.20 -14.99
CA MET A 154 -27.67 8.27 -13.86
C MET A 154 -28.62 8.74 -12.75
N LYS A 155 -29.46 7.83 -12.24
CA LYS A 155 -30.40 8.15 -11.16
C LYS A 155 -29.66 8.35 -9.84
N PRO A 156 -30.00 9.40 -9.05
CA PRO A 156 -29.49 9.52 -7.69
C PRO A 156 -29.94 8.33 -6.85
N GLY A 157 -29.07 7.82 -5.96
CA GLY A 157 -29.41 6.72 -5.07
C GLY A 157 -28.21 5.89 -4.67
N ARG A 158 -28.44 4.59 -4.46
CA ARG A 158 -27.41 3.62 -4.08
C ARG A 158 -26.38 3.46 -5.20
N THR A 159 -25.18 3.98 -4.97
CA THR A 159 -24.05 3.86 -5.89
C THR A 159 -23.19 2.66 -5.55
N VAL A 160 -22.82 1.89 -6.58
CA VAL A 160 -21.90 0.77 -6.49
C VAL A 160 -20.70 1.05 -7.39
N VAL A 161 -19.49 0.84 -6.87
CA VAL A 161 -18.24 1.07 -7.62
C VAL A 161 -17.33 -0.15 -7.62
N TYR A 162 -17.03 -0.67 -8.81
CA TYR A 162 -15.99 -1.67 -9.01
C TYR A 162 -14.63 -1.02 -9.27
N ALA A 163 -13.55 -1.64 -8.80
CA ALA A 163 -12.18 -1.17 -9.07
C ALA A 163 -11.22 -2.35 -9.34
N PRO A 164 -10.08 -2.12 -10.04
CA PRO A 164 -9.14 -3.17 -10.39
C PRO A 164 -8.35 -3.72 -9.20
N THR A 165 -8.25 -2.96 -8.10
CA THR A 165 -7.43 -3.31 -6.94
C THR A 165 -8.16 -3.07 -5.63
N TYR A 166 -7.80 -3.88 -4.63
CA TYR A 166 -8.25 -3.72 -3.26
C TYR A 166 -8.00 -2.31 -2.70
N GLN A 167 -6.83 -1.74 -3.01
CA GLN A 167 -6.42 -0.42 -2.54
C GLN A 167 -7.36 0.66 -3.06
N LEU A 168 -7.63 0.68 -4.37
CA LEU A 168 -8.51 1.68 -4.96
C LEU A 168 -9.96 1.48 -4.51
N ALA A 169 -10.47 0.25 -4.49
CA ALA A 169 -11.83 -0.04 -3.99
C ALA A 169 -12.02 0.46 -2.55
N SER A 170 -11.02 0.30 -1.69
CA SER A 170 -11.08 0.76 -0.30
C SER A 170 -10.98 2.27 -0.17
N GLN A 171 -10.16 2.92 -1.01
CA GLN A 171 -10.08 4.38 -1.03
C GLN A 171 -11.37 5.02 -1.53
N VAL A 172 -12.02 4.42 -2.54
CA VAL A 172 -13.35 4.85 -2.99
C VAL A 172 -14.38 4.68 -1.88
N ALA A 173 -14.44 3.51 -1.23
CA ALA A 173 -15.36 3.28 -0.12
C ALA A 173 -15.16 4.28 1.01
N TYR A 174 -13.90 4.58 1.36
CA TYR A 174 -13.57 5.55 2.40
C TYR A 174 -13.94 7.00 2.00
N ALA A 175 -13.59 7.44 0.80
CA ALA A 175 -13.78 8.82 0.36
C ALA A 175 -15.24 9.13 0.00
N ALA A 176 -15.89 8.24 -0.75
CA ALA A 176 -17.24 8.47 -1.26
C ALA A 176 -18.34 7.88 -0.35
N GLY A 177 -17.99 6.99 0.58
CA GLY A 177 -18.99 6.32 1.44
C GLY A 177 -19.94 5.39 0.66
N VAL A 178 -19.50 4.86 -0.49
CA VAL A 178 -20.29 4.00 -1.38
C VAL A 178 -19.87 2.54 -1.25
N GLU A 179 -20.73 1.62 -1.70
CA GLU A 179 -20.40 0.20 -1.76
C GLU A 179 -19.39 -0.08 -2.88
N THR A 180 -18.40 -0.91 -2.59
CA THR A 180 -17.35 -1.23 -3.55
C THR A 180 -17.01 -2.72 -3.59
N ASP A 181 -16.43 -3.14 -4.71
CA ASP A 181 -15.86 -4.48 -4.89
C ASP A 181 -14.71 -4.42 -5.93
N THR A 182 -13.99 -5.52 -6.07
CA THR A 182 -12.84 -5.67 -6.95
C THR A 182 -13.11 -6.67 -8.06
N VAL A 183 -12.78 -6.31 -9.30
CA VAL A 183 -12.92 -7.21 -10.47
C VAL A 183 -11.70 -7.02 -11.39
N GLY A 184 -11.35 -8.07 -12.13
CA GLY A 184 -10.33 -8.02 -13.19
C GLY A 184 -9.01 -8.69 -12.82
N PRO A 185 -8.05 -8.70 -13.75
CA PRO A 185 -6.83 -9.53 -13.66
C PRO A 185 -5.82 -9.03 -12.61
N ALA A 186 -5.90 -7.75 -12.23
CA ALA A 186 -5.06 -7.17 -11.19
C ALA A 186 -5.53 -7.52 -9.76
N ARG A 187 -6.70 -8.14 -9.63
CA ARG A 187 -7.30 -8.54 -8.36
C ARG A 187 -6.41 -9.54 -7.64
N ARG A 188 -6.21 -9.29 -6.35
CA ARG A 188 -5.58 -10.23 -5.41
C ARG A 188 -6.59 -10.60 -4.35
N LYS A 189 -6.42 -11.79 -3.74
CA LYS A 189 -7.27 -12.20 -2.62
C LYS A 189 -7.27 -11.12 -1.52
N SER A 190 -8.46 -10.70 -1.12
CA SER A 190 -8.71 -9.63 -0.16
C SER A 190 -10.01 -9.91 0.63
N GLN A 191 -10.45 -8.97 1.47
CA GLN A 191 -11.73 -9.13 2.18
C GLN A 191 -12.94 -9.18 1.23
N TYR A 192 -12.84 -8.59 0.03
CA TYR A 192 -13.90 -8.63 -0.97
C TYR A 192 -14.17 -10.06 -1.47
N ASP A 193 -13.22 -10.99 -1.30
CA ASP A 193 -13.44 -12.42 -1.57
C ASP A 193 -14.23 -13.16 -0.47
N VAL A 194 -14.32 -12.55 0.71
CA VAL A 194 -14.93 -13.16 1.91
C VAL A 194 -16.28 -12.52 2.21
N TRP A 195 -16.46 -11.25 1.84
CA TRP A 195 -17.74 -10.55 1.96
C TRP A 195 -18.78 -11.10 0.98
N PRO A 196 -20.08 -10.98 1.32
CA PRO A 196 -21.13 -11.31 0.38
C PRO A 196 -20.95 -10.51 -0.91
N PRO A 197 -21.20 -11.13 -2.08
CA PRO A 197 -21.23 -10.40 -3.34
C PRO A 197 -22.22 -9.25 -3.28
N LEU A 198 -21.90 -8.17 -4.00
CA LEU A 198 -22.80 -7.04 -4.14
C LEU A 198 -24.11 -7.47 -4.80
N ASP A 199 -25.22 -7.27 -4.09
CA ASP A 199 -26.56 -7.51 -4.63
C ASP A 199 -26.97 -6.33 -5.52
N LEU A 200 -27.08 -6.57 -6.82
CA LEU A 200 -27.42 -5.56 -7.82
C LEU A 200 -28.86 -5.72 -8.27
N GLU A 201 -29.61 -4.62 -8.30
CA GLU A 201 -30.98 -4.62 -8.80
C GLU A 201 -31.00 -4.63 -10.35
N PRO A 202 -32.00 -5.28 -10.99
CA PRO A 202 -32.16 -5.20 -12.44
C PRO A 202 -32.28 -3.75 -12.93
N GLY A 203 -31.44 -3.38 -13.90
CA GLY A 203 -31.38 -2.02 -14.43
C GLY A 203 -30.65 -1.02 -13.53
N GLN A 204 -30.00 -1.47 -12.46
CA GLN A 204 -29.09 -0.64 -11.67
C GLN A 204 -27.80 -0.37 -12.45
N ASP A 205 -27.38 0.89 -12.44
CA ASP A 205 -26.10 1.32 -13.00
C ASP A 205 -25.00 1.14 -11.95
N VAL A 206 -23.81 0.78 -12.42
CA VAL A 206 -22.62 0.71 -11.57
C VAL A 206 -21.50 1.53 -12.19
N LEU A 207 -20.53 1.93 -11.38
CA LEU A 207 -19.33 2.58 -11.86
C LEU A 207 -18.15 1.63 -11.87
N TRP A 208 -17.27 1.79 -12.84
CA TRP A 208 -15.92 1.28 -12.80
C TRP A 208 -14.98 2.46 -12.56
N CYS A 209 -14.17 2.40 -11.51
CA CYS A 209 -13.17 3.40 -11.20
C CYS A 209 -11.78 2.78 -11.30
N SER A 210 -10.90 3.38 -12.09
CA SER A 210 -9.50 2.96 -12.20
C SER A 210 -8.55 4.15 -12.18
N GLU A 211 -7.26 3.86 -12.07
CA GLU A 211 -6.20 4.86 -12.24
C GLU A 211 -5.58 4.72 -13.63
N ASN A 212 -5.22 5.84 -14.25
CA ASN A 212 -4.45 5.92 -15.50
C ASN A 212 -5.14 5.25 -16.71
N GLY A 213 -6.48 5.30 -16.80
CA GLY A 213 -7.20 4.90 -18.00
C GLY A 213 -7.37 3.40 -18.18
N VAL A 214 -7.19 2.58 -17.13
CA VAL A 214 -7.45 1.14 -17.22
C VAL A 214 -8.95 0.90 -17.41
N GLU A 215 -9.33 0.44 -18.59
CA GLU A 215 -10.72 0.15 -18.97
C GLU A 215 -11.36 -0.96 -18.10
N PRO A 216 -12.71 -0.99 -18.01
CA PRO A 216 -13.41 -2.06 -17.32
C PRO A 216 -13.10 -3.43 -17.96
N PRO A 217 -12.86 -4.48 -17.17
CA PRO A 217 -12.53 -5.80 -17.70
C PRO A 217 -13.72 -6.42 -18.43
N GLU A 218 -13.46 -7.26 -19.44
CA GLU A 218 -14.49 -7.87 -20.28
C GLU A 218 -15.55 -8.63 -19.47
N GLU A 219 -15.18 -9.34 -18.41
CA GLU A 219 -16.12 -10.03 -17.51
C GLU A 219 -17.15 -9.08 -16.91
N LEU A 220 -16.72 -7.86 -16.54
CA LEU A 220 -17.63 -6.85 -16.03
C LEU A 220 -18.47 -6.28 -17.17
N VAL A 221 -17.86 -5.94 -18.31
CA VAL A 221 -18.57 -5.40 -19.47
C VAL A 221 -19.65 -6.35 -19.97
N GLN A 222 -19.40 -7.67 -20.04
CA GLN A 222 -20.38 -8.67 -20.50
C GLN A 222 -21.64 -8.74 -19.62
N ARG A 223 -21.52 -8.36 -18.33
CA ARG A 223 -22.67 -8.29 -17.41
C ARG A 223 -23.55 -7.07 -17.68
N PHE A 224 -23.13 -6.12 -18.50
CA PHE A 224 -23.87 -4.89 -18.79
C PHE A 224 -24.05 -4.72 -20.30
N GLY A 225 -25.15 -4.11 -20.71
CA GLY A 225 -25.45 -3.89 -22.12
C GLY A 225 -24.67 -2.72 -22.72
N LEU A 226 -24.30 -1.73 -21.89
CA LEU A 226 -23.67 -0.50 -22.35
C LEU A 226 -22.62 0.01 -21.35
N VAL A 227 -21.60 0.68 -21.90
CA VAL A 227 -20.52 1.35 -21.16
C VAL A 227 -20.42 2.79 -21.65
N GLU A 228 -20.47 3.73 -20.72
CA GLU A 228 -20.40 5.18 -20.97
C GLU A 228 -19.16 5.77 -20.26
N GLY A 229 -18.47 6.71 -20.91
CA GLY A 229 -17.25 7.35 -20.39
C GLY A 229 -16.01 7.12 -21.28
N PRO A 230 -14.78 7.30 -20.75
CA PRO A 230 -14.48 7.69 -19.37
C PRO A 230 -14.74 9.17 -19.07
N VAL A 231 -15.08 9.45 -17.81
CA VAL A 231 -14.91 10.77 -17.19
C VAL A 231 -13.60 10.77 -16.41
N GLU A 232 -12.75 11.76 -16.65
CA GLU A 232 -11.49 11.92 -15.92
C GLU A 232 -11.68 12.76 -14.66
N LEU A 233 -11.26 12.19 -13.52
CA LEU A 233 -11.15 12.86 -12.24
C LEU A 233 -9.67 13.01 -11.90
N ALA A 234 -9.14 14.20 -12.15
CA ALA A 234 -7.73 14.49 -11.98
C ALA A 234 -7.52 15.48 -10.83
N VAL A 235 -6.44 15.29 -10.06
CA VAL A 235 -6.13 16.14 -8.90
C VAL A 235 -4.72 16.68 -8.95
N ASP A 236 -4.64 17.98 -8.70
CA ASP A 236 -3.38 18.66 -8.49
C ASP A 236 -3.21 18.96 -7.01
N PHE A 237 -2.14 18.44 -6.42
CA PHE A 237 -1.70 18.84 -5.10
C PHE A 237 -0.53 19.80 -5.24
N ARG A 238 -0.74 21.08 -4.88
CA ARG A 238 0.26 22.15 -5.00
C ARG A 238 0.88 22.25 -6.39
N GLY A 239 0.02 22.19 -7.42
CA GLY A 239 0.42 22.28 -8.82
C GLY A 239 1.04 21.00 -9.40
N ARG A 240 0.98 19.87 -8.68
CA ARG A 240 1.44 18.56 -9.16
C ARG A 240 0.28 17.60 -9.33
N ARG A 241 0.13 17.05 -10.53
CA ARG A 241 -0.80 15.94 -10.79
C ARG A 241 -0.32 14.71 -10.03
N LEU A 242 -1.10 14.25 -9.05
CA LEU A 242 -0.76 13.04 -8.27
C LEU A 242 -1.44 11.80 -8.81
N HIS A 243 -2.73 11.94 -9.14
CA HIS A 243 -3.57 10.87 -9.65
C HIS A 243 -4.42 11.39 -10.80
N THR A 244 -4.68 10.49 -11.74
CA THR A 244 -5.71 10.63 -12.74
C THR A 244 -6.59 9.40 -12.63
N PHE A 245 -7.78 9.58 -12.04
CA PHE A 245 -8.78 8.53 -12.00
C PHE A 245 -9.65 8.63 -13.24
N THR A 246 -10.04 7.49 -13.77
CA THR A 246 -10.99 7.38 -14.88
C THR A 246 -12.19 6.60 -14.39
N VAL A 247 -13.37 7.12 -14.69
CA VAL A 247 -14.64 6.57 -14.24
C VAL A 247 -15.48 6.26 -15.46
N TRP A 248 -16.00 5.04 -15.52
CA TRP A 248 -16.94 4.59 -16.54
C TRP A 248 -18.23 4.22 -15.86
N ARG A 249 -19.35 4.48 -16.51
CA ARG A 249 -20.66 3.99 -16.11
C ARG A 249 -20.98 2.74 -16.91
N LEU A 250 -21.41 1.69 -16.22
CA LEU A 250 -21.93 0.47 -16.83
C LEU A 250 -23.40 0.36 -16.49
N HIS A 251 -24.24 0.20 -17.51
CA HIS A 251 -25.69 0.19 -17.37
C HIS A 251 -26.35 -0.89 -18.23
N HIS A 252 -27.64 -1.12 -18.00
CA HIS A 252 -28.38 -2.28 -18.52
C HIS A 252 -27.79 -3.62 -18.05
N LEU A 253 -27.85 -3.89 -16.75
CA LEU A 253 -27.41 -5.17 -16.19
C LEU A 253 -28.10 -6.35 -16.90
N ASN A 254 -27.32 -7.11 -17.66
CA ASN A 254 -27.69 -8.37 -18.30
C ASN A 254 -27.64 -9.47 -17.23
N VAL A 255 -28.73 -9.65 -16.50
CA VAL A 255 -28.82 -10.77 -15.54
C VAL A 255 -29.01 -12.06 -16.34
N PRO A 256 -28.10 -13.06 -16.27
CA PRO A 256 -28.46 -14.41 -16.71
C PRO A 256 -29.57 -14.94 -15.80
N PRO A 257 -30.59 -15.63 -16.34
CA PRO A 257 -31.65 -16.20 -15.52
C PRO A 257 -31.04 -17.12 -14.45
N ARG A 258 -31.51 -16.98 -13.20
CA ARG A 258 -31.13 -17.83 -12.06
C ARG A 258 -31.35 -19.31 -12.35
#